data_AF-A0A3N1K5N3-F1
#
_entry.id   AF-A0A3N1K5N3-F1
#
_cell.length_a   1.000
_cell.length_b   1.000
_cell.length_c   1.000
_cell.angle_alpha   90.00
_cell.angle_beta   90.00
_cell.angle_gamma   90.00
#
_symmetry.space_group_name_H-M   'P 1'
#
loop_
_entity.id
_entity.type
_entity.pdbx_description
1 polymer ?
#
loop_
_entity_poly.entity_id
_entity_poly.type
_entity_poly.pdbx_seq_one_letter_code
_entity_poly.pdbx_strand_id
1 'polypeptide(L)'
;MIAISAEVRQADGIDSVRQLETSLRRHWESIPVKSHQYLLRFCDGPVLVTDELRSLRLDVVVSDERSAAHFVESFRSEIESRVVGRPVDVRWSRPAVAPQPLR
;
A
#
# COMPACT_ATOMS: atom_id res chain seq x y z
N MET A 1 -7.72 5.50 -16.63
CA MET A 1 -6.65 5.17 -15.67
C MET A 1 -6.71 6.14 -14.52
N ILE A 2 -6.74 5.64 -13.28
CA ILE A 2 -6.88 6.40 -12.04
C ILE A 2 -5.73 6.02 -11.13
N ALA A 3 -4.98 7.01 -10.68
CA ALA A 3 -3.93 6.80 -9.67
C ALA A 3 -4.53 6.92 -8.27
N ILE A 4 -4.18 5.97 -7.41
CA ILE A 4 -4.61 5.92 -6.02
C ILE A 4 -3.35 5.82 -5.18
N SER A 5 -3.33 6.57 -4.08
CA SER A 5 -2.25 6.51 -3.10
C SER A 5 -2.82 6.34 -1.69
N ALA A 6 -2.16 5.52 -0.88
CA ALA A 6 -2.44 5.41 0.54
C ALA A 6 -1.17 5.66 1.34
N GLU A 7 -1.29 6.51 2.36
CA GLU A 7 -0.27 6.68 3.37
C GLU A 7 -0.70 5.94 4.63
N VAL A 8 0.08 4.94 5.04
CA VAL A 8 -0.12 4.16 6.25
C VAL A 8 0.87 4.63 7.29
N ARG A 9 0.38 5.23 8.37
CA ARG A 9 1.19 5.71 9.49
C ARG A 9 0.93 4.89 10.73
N GLN A 10 1.95 4.81 11.57
CA GLN A 10 1.83 4.25 12.91
C GLN A 10 0.94 5.16 13.77
N ALA A 11 -0.13 4.61 14.37
CA ALA A 11 -0.96 5.38 15.29
C ALA A 11 -0.33 5.44 16.71
N ASP A 12 0.27 4.34 17.17
CA ASP A 12 0.87 4.23 18.51
C ASP A 12 2.18 3.40 18.55
N GLY A 13 3.03 3.67 19.56
CA GLY A 13 4.47 3.38 19.68
C GLY A 13 5.03 1.96 19.53
N ILE A 14 4.30 1.01 18.95
CA ILE A 14 4.81 -0.31 18.55
C ILE A 14 4.97 -0.37 17.02
N ASP A 15 6.10 -0.90 16.51
CA ASP A 15 6.57 -1.04 15.10
C ASP A 15 5.57 -1.73 14.11
N SER A 16 4.32 -1.29 14.08
CA SER A 16 3.19 -1.92 13.37
C SER A 16 3.32 -1.75 11.86
N VAL A 17 3.92 -0.64 11.42
CA VAL A 17 4.20 -0.34 10.02
C VAL A 17 5.29 -1.28 9.47
N ARG A 18 6.38 -1.51 10.22
CA ARG A 18 7.42 -2.48 9.81
C ARG A 18 6.89 -3.91 9.77
N GLN A 19 6.04 -4.27 10.73
CA GLN A 19 5.39 -5.58 10.71
C GLN A 19 4.46 -5.73 9.50
N LEU A 20 3.70 -4.68 9.15
CA LEU A 20 2.88 -4.67 7.95
C LEU A 20 3.72 -4.83 6.68
N GLU A 21 4.82 -4.06 6.53
CA GLU A 21 5.77 -4.18 5.42
C GLU A 21 6.29 -5.61 5.26
N THR A 22 6.83 -6.17 6.34
CA THR A 22 7.36 -7.54 6.37
C THR A 22 6.25 -8.57 6.08
N SER A 23 5.05 -8.35 6.60
CA SER A 23 3.90 -9.24 6.41
C SER A 23 3.45 -9.25 4.96
N LEU A 24 3.32 -8.08 4.33
CA LEU A 24 2.96 -7.94 2.91
C LEU A 24 3.97 -8.64 2.01
N ARG A 25 5.28 -8.42 2.23
CA ARG A 25 6.35 -9.05 1.43
C ARG A 25 6.43 -10.56 1.58
N ARG A 26 5.95 -11.12 2.69
CA ARG A 26 5.90 -12.58 2.91
C ARG A 26 4.73 -13.25 2.22
N HIS A 27 3.62 -12.55 2.04
CA HIS A 27 2.37 -13.15 1.55
C HIS A 27 2.12 -12.88 0.08
N TRP A 28 2.69 -11.81 -0.45
CA TRP A 28 2.52 -11.41 -1.84
C TRP A 28 3.86 -11.46 -2.57
N GLU A 29 3.80 -11.75 -3.87
CA GLU A 29 4.96 -11.65 -4.74
C GLU A 29 5.49 -10.21 -4.69
N SER A 30 6.73 -10.05 -4.23
CA SER A 30 7.39 -8.76 -4.06
C SER A 30 8.61 -8.64 -4.97
N ILE A 31 8.65 -7.61 -5.81
CA ILE A 31 9.76 -7.34 -6.73
C ILE A 31 10.46 -6.05 -6.27
N PRO A 32 11.73 -6.09 -5.85
CA PRO A 32 12.46 -4.89 -5.49
C PRO A 32 12.63 -3.98 -6.72
N VAL A 33 12.35 -2.68 -6.57
CA VAL A 33 12.51 -1.68 -7.64
C VAL A 33 13.76 -0.85 -7.41
N LYS A 34 13.90 -0.30 -6.21
CA LYS A 34 15.06 0.47 -5.73
C LYS A 34 15.11 0.43 -4.20
N SER A 35 16.11 1.07 -3.59
CA SER A 35 16.19 1.19 -2.14
C SER A 35 14.86 1.71 -1.56
N HIS A 36 14.32 1.00 -0.58
CA HIS A 36 13.05 1.30 0.08
C HIS A 36 11.81 1.26 -0.83
N GLN A 37 11.90 0.66 -2.01
CA GLN A 37 10.75 0.51 -2.90
C GLN A 37 10.65 -0.89 -3.48
N TYR A 38 9.43 -1.41 -3.49
CA TYR A 38 9.13 -2.71 -4.09
C TYR A 38 7.72 -2.70 -4.69
N LEU A 39 7.52 -3.48 -5.75
CA LEU A 39 6.20 -3.78 -6.29
C LEU A 39 5.65 -5.00 -5.57
N LEU A 40 4.41 -4.91 -5.11
CA LEU A 40 3.59 -6.04 -4.69
C LEU A 40 2.60 -6.37 -5.79
N ARG A 41 2.46 -7.66 -6.10
CA ARG A 41 1.34 -8.11 -6.91
C ARG A 41 0.12 -8.32 -6.01
N PHE A 42 -0.83 -7.39 -6.04
CA PHE A 42 -2.02 -7.42 -5.17
C PHE A 42 -3.30 -7.18 -5.97
N CYS A 43 -4.28 -8.09 -5.84
CA CYS A 43 -5.56 -8.04 -6.57
C CYS A 43 -5.36 -7.75 -8.07
N ASP A 44 -5.95 -6.64 -8.54
CA ASP A 44 -6.11 -6.27 -9.95
C ASP A 44 -4.86 -5.58 -10.54
N GLY A 45 -3.76 -5.41 -9.78
CA GLY A 45 -2.59 -4.73 -10.31
C GLY A 45 -1.35 -4.69 -9.42
N PRO A 46 -0.24 -4.16 -9.97
CA PRO A 46 0.96 -3.90 -9.18
C PRO A 46 0.75 -2.71 -8.24
N VAL A 47 1.10 -2.91 -6.98
CA VAL A 47 1.13 -1.86 -5.96
C VAL A 47 2.58 -1.49 -5.69
N LEU A 48 2.96 -0.25 -5.97
CA LEU A 48 4.25 0.26 -5.53
C LEU A 48 4.17 0.58 -4.05
N VAL A 49 5.01 -0.09 -3.26
CA VAL A 49 5.21 0.22 -1.86
C VAL A 49 6.51 0.98 -1.70
N THR A 50 6.44 2.13 -1.06
CA THR A 50 7.60 2.92 -0.63
C THR A 50 7.66 2.90 0.89
N ASP A 51 8.75 2.36 1.41
CA ASP A 51 9.10 2.37 2.82
C ASP A 51 9.69 3.75 3.19
N GLU A 52 8.98 4.46 4.05
CA GLU A 52 9.35 5.77 4.54
C GLU A 52 9.59 5.71 6.06
N LEU A 53 10.22 6.74 6.62
CA LEU A 53 10.54 6.75 8.04
C LEU A 53 9.24 6.77 8.88
N ARG A 54 8.85 5.59 9.40
CA ARG A 54 7.62 5.34 10.20
C ARG A 54 6.31 5.37 9.40
N SER A 55 6.37 5.35 8.08
CA SER A 55 5.20 5.27 7.20
C SER A 55 5.44 4.29 6.05
N LEU A 56 4.35 3.75 5.52
CA LEU A 56 4.35 3.11 4.21
C LEU A 56 3.50 3.94 3.28
N ARG A 57 4.05 4.27 2.12
CA ARG A 57 3.28 4.81 1.02
C ARG A 57 2.99 3.70 0.02
N LEU A 58 1.75 3.63 -0.41
CA LEU A 58 1.24 2.63 -1.35
C LEU A 58 0.68 3.38 -2.55
N ASP A 59 1.09 3.02 -3.75
CA ASP A 59 0.56 3.62 -4.97
C ASP A 59 0.11 2.53 -5.94
N VAL A 60 -1.01 2.75 -6.62
CA VAL A 60 -1.55 1.85 -7.65
C VAL A 60 -2.17 2.65 -8.78
N VAL A 61 -2.19 2.09 -9.98
CA VAL A 61 -2.95 2.61 -11.13
C VAL A 61 -3.96 1.57 -11.54
N VAL A 62 -5.22 1.97 -11.61
CA VAL A 62 -6.35 1.12 -12.01
C VAL A 62 -7.04 1.67 -13.25
N SER A 63 -7.82 0.85 -13.95
CA SER A 63 -8.48 1.22 -15.20
C SER A 63 -9.58 2.27 -15.01
N ASP A 64 -10.42 2.07 -14.00
CA ASP A 64 -11.70 2.76 -13.80
C ASP A 64 -12.10 2.87 -12.31
N GLU A 65 -13.19 3.59 -12.04
CA GLU A 65 -13.69 3.88 -10.68
C GLU A 65 -14.16 2.63 -9.93
N ARG A 66 -14.64 1.60 -10.63
CA ARG A 66 -15.08 0.35 -9.98
C ARG A 66 -13.87 -0.40 -9.46
N SER A 67 -12.81 -0.53 -10.26
CA SER A 67 -11.54 -1.09 -9.81
C SER A 67 -10.91 -0.24 -8.70
N ALA A 68 -11.08 1.08 -8.73
CA ALA A 68 -10.59 1.96 -7.66
C ALA A 68 -11.28 1.68 -6.31
N ALA A 69 -12.61 1.61 -6.31
CA ALA A 69 -13.38 1.29 -5.10
C ALA A 69 -13.04 -0.11 -4.56
N HIS A 70 -12.99 -1.11 -5.46
CA HIS A 70 -12.63 -2.48 -5.12
C HIS A 70 -11.23 -2.59 -4.51
N PHE A 71 -10.25 -1.90 -5.09
CA PHE A 71 -8.89 -1.87 -4.57
C PHE A 71 -8.83 -1.27 -3.15
N VAL A 72 -9.46 -0.11 -2.94
CA VAL A 72 -9.45 0.56 -1.63
C VAL A 72 -10.08 -0.33 -0.56
N GLU A 73 -11.21 -0.97 -0.86
CA GLU A 73 -11.89 -1.89 0.06
C GLU A 73 -11.06 -3.14 0.37
N SER A 74 -10.51 -3.76 -0.67
CA SER A 74 -9.70 -4.99 -0.54
C SER A 74 -8.42 -4.74 0.23
N PHE A 75 -7.71 -3.65 -0.08
CA PHE A 75 -6.45 -3.31 0.58
C PHE A 75 -6.68 -2.84 2.01
N ARG A 76 -7.80 -2.14 2.31
CA ARG A 76 -8.16 -1.82 3.69
C ARG A 76 -8.37 -3.08 4.51
N SER A 77 -9.13 -4.04 3.99
CA SER A 77 -9.35 -5.34 4.64
C SER A 77 -8.03 -6.09 4.84
N GLU A 78 -7.13 -6.03 3.86
CA GLU A 78 -5.81 -6.64 3.94
C GLU A 78 -4.96 -6.02 5.07
N ILE A 79 -4.92 -4.69 5.18
CA ILE A 79 -4.22 -4.00 6.27
C ILE A 79 -4.81 -4.42 7.61
N GLU A 80 -6.13 -4.33 7.78
CA GLU A 80 -6.84 -4.66 9.02
C GLU A 80 -6.57 -6.09 9.47
N SER A 81 -6.56 -7.05 8.54
CA SER A 81 -6.24 -8.45 8.83
C SER A 81 -4.81 -8.69 9.33
N ARG A 82 -3.88 -7.78 9.00
CA ARG A 82 -2.45 -7.89 9.32
C ARG A 82 -2.05 -7.10 10.56
N VAL A 83 -2.80 -6.06 10.91
CA VAL A 83 -2.50 -5.20 12.05
C VAL A 83 -3.33 -5.52 13.30
N VAL A 84 -3.91 -6.73 13.40
CA VAL A 84 -4.82 -7.14 14.50
C VAL A 84 -4.28 -6.71 15.88
N GLY A 85 -5.03 -5.84 16.55
CA GLY A 85 -4.69 -5.31 17.87
C GLY A 85 -3.71 -4.13 17.89
N ARG A 86 -3.35 -3.56 16.73
CA ARG A 86 -2.41 -2.43 16.60
C ARG A 86 -2.94 -1.39 15.62
N PRO A 87 -3.43 -0.24 16.08
CA PRO A 87 -3.99 0.76 15.18
C PRO A 87 -2.93 1.33 14.23
N VAL A 88 -3.29 1.44 12.96
CA VAL A 88 -2.57 2.23 11.95
C VAL A 88 -3.53 3.28 11.40
N ASP A 89 -3.02 4.48 11.13
CA ASP A 89 -3.77 5.53 10.43
C ASP A 89 -3.56 5.35 8.93
N VAL A 90 -4.63 5.21 8.16
CA VAL A 90 -4.57 5.02 6.70
C VAL A 90 -5.27 6.16 6.00
N ARG A 91 -4.51 6.96 5.24
CA ARG A 91 -5.02 8.11 4.50
C ARG A 91 -4.99 7.85 3.01
N TRP A 92 -6.16 7.81 2.40
CA TRP A 92 -6.34 7.59 0.97
C TRP A 92 -6.35 8.93 0.23
N SER A 93 -5.71 8.96 -0.93
CA SER A 93 -5.68 10.12 -1.83
C SER A 93 -5.68 9.70 -3.29
N ARG A 94 -6.02 10.64 -4.18
CA ARG A 94 -6.05 10.44 -5.64
C ARG A 94 -5.07 11.42 -6.30
N PRO A 95 -3.77 11.06 -6.40
CA PRO A 95 -2.79 11.95 -7.02
C PRO A 95 -3.12 12.15 -8.50
N ALA A 96 -2.90 13.37 -9.02
CA ALA A 96 -3.07 13.65 -10.44
C ALA A 96 -2.08 12.86 -11.33
N VAL A 97 -0.97 12.39 -10.75
CA VAL A 97 0.06 11.64 -11.47
C VAL A 97 0.53 10.47 -10.62
N ALA A 98 0.52 9.26 -11.21
CA ALA A 98 1.09 8.07 -10.58
C ALA A 98 2.60 8.21 -10.35
N PRO A 99 3.24 7.55 -9.39
CA PRO A 99 4.70 7.48 -9.33
C PRO A 99 5.27 6.45 -10.31
N GLN A 100 6.54 6.61 -10.72
CA GLN A 100 7.25 5.51 -11.40
C GLN A 100 7.48 4.35 -10.42
N PRO A 101 7.38 3.08 -10.86
CA PRO A 101 7.28 2.62 -12.25
C PRO A 101 5.84 2.39 -12.75
N LEU A 102 4.83 2.96 -12.10
CA LEU A 102 3.41 2.75 -12.45
C LEU A 102 2.91 3.68 -13.58
N ARG A 103 3.76 4.61 -14.05
CA ARG A 103 3.50 5.45 -15.23
C ARG A 103 3.89 4.73 -16.51
#